data_AF-A0A7Z7JFZ5-F1
#
_entry.id   AF-A0A7Z7JFZ5-F1
#
_cell.length_a   1.000
_cell.length_b   1.000
_cell.length_c   1.000
_cell.angle_alpha   90.00
_cell.angle_beta   90.00
_cell.angle_gamma   90.00
#
_symmetry.space_group_name_H-M   'P 1'
#
loop_
_entity.id
_entity.type
_entity.pdbx_description
1 polymer ?
#
loop_
_entity_poly.entity_id
_entity_poly.type
_entity_poly.pdbx_seq_one_letter_code
_entity_poly.pdbx_strand_id
1 'polypeptide(L)'
;METTTAGWQLDFFGEAAAIVVPPPKLDPLPDPSQWSETVREKMVDALISLACDSRRGDNMPESLIDCAEMLRARMRNRALDIEDYSMTLGWIFGYWNGALPYTYVCAVSGVDPETLQDVILNHRRLREDLEAVRRQCCGSLL
;
A
#
# COMPACT_ATOMS: atom_id res chain seq x y z
N MET A 1 -6.91 -1.39 43.81
CA MET A 1 -7.20 -0.42 42.74
C MET A 1 -8.07 0.64 43.38
N GLU A 2 -7.52 1.82 43.66
CA GLU A 2 -8.25 2.92 44.28
C GLU A 2 -8.75 3.85 43.17
N THR A 3 -10.06 3.94 43.01
CA THR A 3 -10.73 4.82 42.05
C THR A 3 -10.93 6.18 42.71
N THR A 4 -10.10 7.16 42.35
CA THR A 4 -10.23 8.53 42.85
C THR A 4 -11.43 9.21 42.20
N THR A 5 -12.52 9.34 42.95
CA THR A 5 -13.74 10.04 42.53
C THR A 5 -13.44 11.53 42.38
N ALA A 6 -13.45 12.05 41.15
CA ALA A 6 -13.10 13.46 40.87
C ALA A 6 -14.26 14.46 41.07
N GLY A 7 -15.50 13.96 41.19
CA GLY A 7 -16.67 14.80 41.43
C GLY A 7 -17.99 14.04 41.22
N TRP A 8 -19.07 14.65 41.70
CA TRP A 8 -20.44 14.14 41.56
C TRP A 8 -21.22 15.07 40.65
N GLN A 9 -21.87 14.51 39.63
CA GLN A 9 -22.82 15.24 38.80
C GLN A 9 -24.24 14.87 39.24
N LEU A 10 -25.08 15.87 39.48
CA LEU A 10 -26.52 15.66 39.59
C LEU A 10 -27.08 15.53 38.17
N ASP A 11 -27.58 14.34 37.84
CA ASP A 11 -28.29 14.14 36.59
C ASP A 11 -29.67 14.83 36.66
N PHE A 12 -30.24 15.19 35.50
CA PHE A 12 -31.47 15.99 35.39
C PHE A 12 -32.70 15.33 36.06
N PHE A 13 -32.60 14.05 36.42
CA PHE A 13 -33.62 13.24 37.10
C PHE A 13 -33.34 12.98 38.60
N GLY A 14 -32.30 13.60 39.18
CA GLY A 14 -32.08 13.64 40.64
C GLY A 14 -31.29 12.47 41.26
N GLU A 15 -30.75 11.55 40.47
CA GLU A 15 -29.81 10.53 40.97
C GLU A 15 -28.35 10.96 40.77
N ALA A 16 -27.50 10.68 41.77
CA ALA A 16 -26.09 11.08 41.77
C ALA A 16 -25.25 10.06 41.00
N ALA A 17 -24.65 10.49 39.89
CA ALA A 17 -23.73 9.67 39.10
C ALA A 17 -22.28 10.11 39.34
N ALA A 18 -21.39 9.14 39.61
CA ALA A 18 -19.96 9.40 39.78
C ALA A 18 -19.31 9.68 38.43
N ILE A 19 -18.64 10.82 38.29
CA ILE A 19 -17.87 11.14 37.09
C ILE A 19 -16.56 10.34 37.15
N VAL A 20 -16.48 9.27 36.36
CA VAL A 20 -15.25 8.50 36.19
C VAL A 20 -14.34 9.27 35.24
N VAL A 21 -13.16 9.68 35.72
CA VAL A 21 -12.14 10.32 34.89
C VAL A 21 -11.71 9.29 33.83
N PRO A 22 -11.91 9.55 32.53
CA PRO A 22 -11.39 8.66 31.50
C PRO A 22 -9.87 8.59 31.62
N PRO A 23 -9.25 7.43 31.41
CA PRO A 23 -7.80 7.30 31.46
C PRO A 23 -7.16 8.33 30.50
N PRO A 24 -6.00 8.90 30.87
CA PRO A 24 -5.37 9.96 30.09
C PRO A 24 -5.21 9.50 28.64
N LYS A 25 -5.64 10.36 27.70
CA LYS A 25 -5.45 10.14 26.26
C LYS A 25 -3.97 9.86 26.03
N LEU A 26 -3.67 8.70 25.43
CA LEU A 26 -2.34 8.37 24.93
C LEU A 26 -1.86 9.54 24.06
N ASP A 27 -0.62 9.97 24.29
CA ASP A 27 -0.03 11.10 23.55
C ASP A 27 -0.25 10.92 22.04
N PRO A 28 -0.63 11.99 21.31
CA PRO A 28 -0.73 11.92 19.87
C PRO A 28 0.62 11.45 19.33
N LEU A 29 0.59 10.48 18.40
CA LEU A 29 1.81 10.03 17.72
C LEU A 29 2.59 11.26 17.24
N PRO A 30 3.93 11.28 17.42
CA PRO A 30 4.76 12.39 16.96
C PRO A 30 4.59 12.61 15.46
N ASP A 31 5.00 13.77 14.94
CA ASP A 31 4.91 14.06 13.51
C ASP A 31 5.54 12.92 12.67
N PRO A 32 4.92 12.49 11.55
CA PRO A 32 5.42 11.38 10.72
C PRO A 32 6.86 11.56 10.21
N SER A 33 7.31 12.81 10.11
CA SER A 33 8.69 13.20 9.76
C SER A 33 9.71 12.84 10.85
N GLN A 34 9.28 12.65 12.09
CA GLN A 34 10.10 12.31 13.24
C GLN A 34 10.04 10.82 13.60
N TRP A 35 9.29 10.01 12.84
CA TRP A 35 9.21 8.58 13.08
C TRP A 35 10.52 7.90 12.74
N SER A 36 10.99 7.07 13.67
CA SER A 36 12.03 6.09 13.36
C SER A 36 11.56 5.16 12.25
N GLU A 37 12.50 4.64 11.45
CA GLU A 37 12.22 3.75 10.32
C GLU A 37 11.33 2.56 10.73
N THR A 38 11.64 1.94 11.86
CA THR A 38 10.85 0.82 12.42
C THR A 38 9.42 1.18 12.81
N VAL A 39 9.16 2.42 13.25
CA VAL A 39 7.80 2.90 13.57
C VAL A 39 7.03 3.19 12.29
N ARG A 40 7.71 3.76 11.29
CA ARG A 40 7.13 4.00 9.97
C ARG A 40 6.72 2.71 9.28
N GLU A 41 7.59 1.70 9.31
CA GLU A 41 7.29 0.34 8.80
C GLU A 41 6.07 -0.26 9.50
N LYS A 42 6.04 -0.25 10.84
CA LYS A 42 4.89 -0.76 11.60
C LYS A 42 3.59 0.00 11.30
N MET A 43 3.67 1.31 11.06
CA MET A 43 2.50 2.10 10.72
C MET A 43 2.01 1.81 9.29
N VAL A 44 2.94 1.57 8.36
CA VAL A 44 2.62 1.08 7.01
C VAL A 44 1.93 -0.28 7.10
N ASP A 45 2.47 -1.22 7.88
CA ASP A 45 1.86 -2.54 8.11
C ASP A 45 0.46 -2.45 8.73
N ALA A 46 0.27 -1.54 9.69
CA ALA A 46 -1.03 -1.30 10.33
C ALA A 46 -2.05 -0.69 9.36
N LEU A 47 -1.63 0.27 8.53
CA LEU A 47 -2.47 0.86 7.48
C LEU A 47 -2.85 -0.17 6.41
N ILE A 48 -1.91 -1.06 6.06
CA ILE A 48 -2.16 -2.19 5.16
C ILE A 48 -3.17 -3.14 5.77
N SER A 49 -2.97 -3.55 7.03
CA SER A 49 -3.91 -4.42 7.74
C SER A 49 -5.31 -3.81 7.81
N LEU A 50 -5.40 -2.51 8.08
CA LEU A 50 -6.65 -1.76 8.08
C LEU A 50 -7.31 -1.71 6.69
N ALA A 51 -6.52 -1.49 5.63
CA ALA A 51 -7.02 -1.50 4.25
C ALA A 51 -7.51 -2.91 3.84
N CYS A 52 -6.76 -3.96 4.18
CA CYS A 52 -7.13 -5.36 3.94
C CYS A 52 -8.38 -5.79 4.73
N ASP A 53 -8.55 -5.32 5.96
CA ASP A 53 -9.74 -5.61 6.79
C ASP A 53 -10.97 -4.83 6.33
N SER A 54 -10.80 -3.73 5.60
CA SER A 54 -11.88 -2.92 5.03
C SER A 54 -12.60 -3.58 3.85
N ARG A 55 -12.68 -4.92 3.83
CA ARG A 55 -13.30 -5.79 2.81
C ARG A 55 -14.64 -5.24 2.30
N ARG A 56 -14.53 -4.38 1.30
CA ARG A 56 -15.52 -4.06 0.27
C ARG A 56 -14.75 -4.12 -1.03
N GLY A 57 -14.64 -5.35 -1.53
CA GLY A 57 -13.86 -5.75 -2.70
C GLY A 57 -14.38 -5.22 -4.03
N ASP A 58 -14.62 -3.91 -4.16
CA ASP A 58 -15.09 -3.32 -5.42
C ASP A 58 -14.08 -2.36 -6.09
N ASN A 59 -12.99 -1.97 -5.42
CA ASN A 59 -12.03 -1.04 -6.03
C ASN A 59 -10.68 -1.71 -6.19
N MET A 60 -10.52 -2.49 -7.26
CA MET A 60 -9.19 -2.77 -7.81
C MET A 60 -8.46 -1.42 -7.96
N PRO A 61 -7.26 -1.23 -7.39
CA PRO A 61 -6.54 0.02 -7.56
C PRO A 61 -6.37 0.37 -9.04
N GLU A 62 -6.61 1.63 -9.39
CA GLU A 62 -6.45 2.12 -10.76
C GLU A 62 -5.08 1.75 -11.33
N SER A 63 -4.02 1.83 -10.50
CA SER A 63 -2.67 1.38 -10.86
C SER A 63 -2.59 -0.05 -11.41
N LEU A 64 -3.32 -1.02 -10.85
CA LEU A 64 -3.32 -2.40 -11.35
C LEU A 64 -4.14 -2.54 -12.65
N ILE A 65 -5.22 -1.76 -12.78
CA ILE A 65 -6.02 -1.69 -14.01
C ILE A 65 -5.16 -1.12 -15.14
N ASP A 66 -4.50 0.01 -14.90
CA ASP A 66 -3.64 0.69 -15.86
C ASP A 66 -2.47 -0.21 -16.32
N CYS A 67 -1.86 -0.94 -15.38
CA CYS A 67 -0.85 -1.94 -15.71
C CYS A 67 -1.39 -3.01 -16.67
N ALA A 68 -2.57 -3.58 -16.35
CA ALA A 68 -3.19 -4.59 -17.19
C ALA A 68 -3.58 -4.03 -18.58
N GLU A 69 -4.01 -2.77 -18.66
CA GLU A 69 -4.30 -2.10 -19.92
C GLU A 69 -3.06 -1.85 -20.77
N MET A 70 -1.97 -1.37 -20.18
CA MET A 70 -0.68 -1.19 -20.85
C MET A 70 -0.14 -2.50 -21.41
N LEU A 71 -0.17 -3.57 -20.62
CA LEU A 71 0.25 -4.91 -21.06
C LEU A 71 -0.63 -5.41 -22.22
N ARG A 72 -1.96 -5.26 -22.13
CA ARG A 72 -2.89 -5.64 -23.21
C ARG A 72 -2.66 -4.83 -24.48
N ALA A 73 -2.42 -3.53 -24.36
CA ALA A 73 -2.11 -2.66 -25.48
C ALA A 73 -0.82 -3.10 -26.17
N ARG A 74 0.20 -3.49 -25.39
CA ARG A 74 1.49 -3.98 -25.91
C ARG A 74 1.33 -5.32 -26.63
N MET A 75 0.59 -6.25 -26.04
CA MET A 75 0.24 -7.53 -26.68
C MET A 75 -0.49 -7.33 -28.01
N ARG A 76 -1.38 -6.34 -28.09
CA ARG A 76 -2.11 -5.96 -29.31
C ARG A 76 -1.32 -5.09 -30.28
N ASN A 77 -0.04 -4.83 -30.01
CA ASN A 77 0.83 -3.99 -30.84
C ASN A 77 0.30 -2.55 -31.03
N ARG A 78 -0.37 -1.99 -30.01
CA ARG A 78 -0.81 -0.60 -30.02
C ARG A 78 0.34 0.33 -29.61
N ALA A 79 0.26 1.58 -30.04
CA ALA A 79 1.19 2.62 -29.61
C ALA A 79 1.03 2.86 -28.10
N LEU A 80 2.15 3.00 -27.42
CA LEU A 80 2.29 3.18 -25.98
C LEU A 80 3.43 4.16 -25.74
N ASP A 81 3.36 4.88 -24.63
CA ASP A 81 4.54 5.53 -24.11
C ASP A 81 5.53 4.46 -23.62
N ILE A 82 6.71 4.44 -24.22
CA ILE A 82 7.74 3.43 -23.94
C ILE A 82 8.38 3.70 -22.58
N GLU A 83 8.46 4.96 -22.15
CA GLU A 83 9.06 5.35 -20.89
C GLU A 83 8.18 4.87 -19.73
N ASP A 84 6.89 5.23 -19.75
CA ASP A 84 5.90 4.80 -18.75
C ASP A 84 5.76 3.27 -18.70
N TYR A 85 5.78 2.63 -19.87
CA TYR A 85 5.73 1.17 -19.95
C TYR A 85 6.96 0.50 -19.32
N SER A 86 8.15 1.05 -19.54
CA SER A 86 9.41 0.53 -18.97
C SER A 86 9.47 0.75 -17.45
N MET A 87 9.01 1.91 -16.98
CA MET A 87 8.82 2.19 -15.55
C MET A 87 7.86 1.17 -14.92
N THR A 88 6.72 0.92 -15.57
CA THR A 88 5.72 -0.06 -15.11
C THR A 88 6.28 -1.48 -15.03
N LEU A 89 7.01 -1.94 -16.05
CA LEU A 89 7.64 -3.26 -16.04
C LEU A 89 8.65 -3.41 -14.90
N GLY A 90 9.54 -2.42 -14.73
CA GLY A 90 10.49 -2.49 -13.63
C GLY A 90 9.83 -2.33 -12.27
N TRP A 91 8.68 -1.66 -12.17
CA TRP A 91 7.93 -1.56 -10.91
C TRP A 91 7.33 -2.92 -10.51
N ILE A 92 6.71 -3.62 -11.46
CA ILE A 92 6.15 -4.98 -11.27
C ILE A 92 7.22 -5.98 -10.81
N PHE A 93 8.45 -5.85 -11.33
CA PHE A 93 9.59 -6.72 -11.00
C PHE A 93 10.51 -6.17 -9.91
N GLY A 94 10.20 -5.01 -9.33
CA GLY A 94 10.98 -4.41 -8.23
C GLY A 94 12.38 -3.92 -8.63
N TYR A 95 12.60 -3.55 -9.89
CA TYR A 95 13.88 -2.98 -10.36
C TYR A 95 14.04 -1.49 -10.02
N TRP A 96 12.95 -0.77 -9.74
CA TRP A 96 12.97 0.65 -9.40
C TRP A 96 12.75 0.87 -7.90
N ASN A 97 13.57 1.73 -7.30
CA ASN A 97 13.42 2.18 -5.92
C ASN A 97 12.65 3.51 -5.88
N GLY A 98 11.63 3.61 -5.01
CA GLY A 98 10.91 4.87 -4.73
C GLY A 98 9.39 4.81 -4.89
N ALA A 99 8.85 3.79 -5.55
CA ALA A 99 7.41 3.51 -5.59
C ALA A 99 7.03 2.44 -4.56
N LEU A 100 5.76 2.41 -4.15
CA LEU A 100 5.23 1.35 -3.27
C LEU A 100 5.40 0.00 -3.99
N PRO A 101 6.10 -1.00 -3.41
CA PRO A 101 6.35 -2.25 -4.13
C PRO A 101 5.07 -2.93 -4.64
N TYR A 102 5.14 -3.45 -5.86
CA TYR A 102 4.02 -4.11 -6.54
C TYR A 102 3.39 -5.23 -5.68
N THR A 103 4.21 -5.99 -4.96
CA THR A 103 3.75 -7.02 -4.02
C THR A 103 2.82 -6.48 -2.93
N TYR A 104 3.05 -5.25 -2.45
CA TYR A 104 2.19 -4.62 -1.45
C TYR A 104 0.87 -4.15 -2.06
N VAL A 105 0.88 -3.59 -3.28
CA VAL A 105 -0.37 -3.19 -3.97
C VAL A 105 -1.25 -4.41 -4.23
N CYS A 106 -0.65 -5.53 -4.63
CA CYS A 106 -1.35 -6.80 -4.82
C CYS A 106 -1.95 -7.33 -3.50
N ALA A 107 -1.17 -7.31 -2.41
CA ALA A 107 -1.62 -7.77 -1.10
C ALA A 107 -2.84 -6.99 -0.58
N VAL A 108 -2.86 -5.66 -0.74
CA VAL A 108 -4.01 -4.81 -0.37
C VAL A 108 -5.24 -5.12 -1.21
N SER A 109 -5.04 -5.53 -2.47
CA SER A 109 -6.12 -5.82 -3.43
C SER A 109 -6.62 -7.26 -3.39
N GLY A 110 -5.96 -8.14 -2.62
CA GLY A 110 -6.20 -9.59 -2.64
C GLY A 110 -5.86 -10.25 -3.99
N VAL A 111 -5.04 -9.61 -4.80
CA VAL A 111 -4.56 -10.13 -6.09
C VAL A 111 -3.25 -10.87 -5.85
N ASP A 112 -3.09 -12.03 -6.48
CA ASP A 112 -1.83 -12.75 -6.46
C ASP A 112 -0.77 -11.99 -7.32
N PRO A 113 0.36 -11.55 -6.72
CA PRO A 113 1.39 -10.82 -7.45
C PRO A 113 2.01 -11.65 -8.58
N GLU A 114 2.08 -12.98 -8.46
CA GLU A 114 2.69 -13.85 -9.47
C GLU A 114 1.91 -13.82 -10.79
N THR A 115 0.59 -13.58 -10.74
CA THR A 115 -0.28 -13.61 -11.91
C THR A 115 0.17 -12.67 -13.05
N LEU A 116 0.48 -11.40 -12.78
CA LEU A 116 0.95 -10.47 -13.83
C LEU A 116 2.39 -10.75 -14.25
N GLN A 117 3.25 -11.17 -13.31
CA GLN A 117 4.62 -11.55 -13.63
C GLN A 117 4.66 -12.74 -14.58
N ASP A 118 3.82 -13.75 -14.33
CA ASP A 118 3.65 -14.91 -15.19
C ASP A 118 3.15 -14.53 -16.57
N VAL A 119 2.17 -13.64 -16.68
CA VAL A 119 1.70 -13.15 -18.00
C VAL A 119 2.84 -12.50 -18.78
N ILE A 120 3.68 -11.70 -18.11
CA ILE A 120 4.84 -11.04 -18.74
C ILE A 120 5.88 -12.07 -19.19
N LEU A 121 6.23 -13.03 -18.33
CA LEU A 121 7.24 -14.06 -18.61
C LEU A 121 6.80 -15.04 -19.70
N ASN A 122 5.50 -15.37 -19.76
CA ASN A 122 4.95 -16.32 -20.73
C ASN A 122 4.66 -15.69 -22.09
N HIS A 123 4.59 -14.35 -22.21
CA HIS A 123 4.35 -13.68 -23.48
C HIS A 123 5.65 -13.18 -24.12
N ARG A 124 6.03 -13.76 -25.26
CA ARG A 124 7.32 -13.51 -25.94
C ARG A 124 7.73 -12.04 -26.01
N ARG A 125 6.83 -11.15 -26.47
CA ARG A 125 7.13 -9.72 -26.61
C ARG A 125 7.35 -9.01 -25.27
N LEU A 126 6.51 -9.33 -24.28
CA LEU A 126 6.60 -8.69 -22.96
C LEU A 126 7.88 -9.14 -22.25
N ARG A 127 8.28 -10.40 -22.43
CA ARG A 127 9.55 -10.92 -21.93
C ARG A 127 10.76 -10.24 -22.58
N GLU A 128 10.76 -10.07 -23.90
CA GLU A 128 11.82 -9.35 -24.62
C GLU A 128 11.94 -7.89 -24.13
N ASP A 129 10.80 -7.22 -23.92
CA ASP A 129 10.76 -5.87 -23.36
C ASP A 129 11.29 -5.84 -21.91
N LEU A 130 10.91 -6.81 -21.07
CA LEU A 130 11.40 -6.95 -19.70
C LEU A 130 12.92 -7.17 -19.66
N GLU A 131 13.48 -7.96 -20.57
CA GLU A 131 14.94 -8.15 -20.69
C GLU A 131 15.66 -6.85 -21.09
N ALA A 132 15.02 -5.99 -21.88
CA ALA A 132 15.56 -4.67 -22.17
C ALA A 132 15.58 -3.77 -20.92
N VAL A 133 14.48 -3.73 -20.16
CA VAL A 133 14.41 -2.99 -18.88
C VAL A 133 15.44 -3.51 -17.88
N ARG A 134 15.53 -4.84 -17.71
CA ARG A 134 16.53 -5.46 -16.82
C ARG A 134 17.95 -5.07 -17.22
N ARG A 135 18.26 -5.02 -18.52
CA ARG A 135 19.58 -4.56 -19.00
C ARG A 135 19.84 -3.09 -18.73
N GLN A 136 18.82 -2.23 -18.74
CA GLN A 136 18.98 -0.82 -18.37
C GLN A 136 19.25 -0.68 -16.87
N CYS A 137 18.53 -1.41 -16.02
CA CYS A 137 18.70 -1.36 -14.56
C CYS A 137 20.02 -2.02 -14.10
N CYS A 138 20.41 -3.16 -14.67
CA CYS A 138 21.64 -3.87 -14.30
C CYS A 138 22.87 -3.46 -15.12
N GLY A 139 22.68 -2.76 -16.24
CA GLY A 139 23.74 -2.22 -17.09
C GLY A 139 24.23 -0.84 -16.66
N SER A 140 23.60 -0.23 -15.65
CA SER A 140 24.13 0.93 -14.94
C SER A 140 25.23 0.48 -13.96
N LEU A 141 26.33 -0.04 -14.52
CA LEU A 141 27.62 0.02 -13.83
C LEU A 141 28.19 1.40 -14.17
N LEU A 142 28.23 2.25 -13.15
CA LEU A 142 29.02 3.50 -12.99
C LEU A 142 29.96 3.85 -14.15
#